data_AF-V6YZG3-F1
#
_entry.id   AF-V6YZG3-F1
#
_cell.length_a   1.000
_cell.length_b   1.000
_cell.length_c   1.000
_cell.angle_alpha   90.00
_cell.angle_beta   90.00
_cell.angle_gamma   90.00
#
_symmetry.space_group_name_H-M   'P 1'
#
loop_
_entity.id
_entity.type
_entity.pdbx_description
1 polymer ?
#
loop_
_entity_poly.entity_id
_entity_poly.type
_entity_poly.pdbx_seq_one_letter_code
_entity_poly.pdbx_strand_id
1 'polypeptide(L)' 'MAEKTDLSSAYRRLKSPNIKTRKRALKIIHDFKRRGKSN' A
#
# COMPACT_ATOMS: atom_id res chain seq x y z
N MET A 1 -0.42 17.76 -6.67
CA MET A 1 0.67 16.77 -6.49
C MET A 1 0.03 15.41 -6.27
N ALA A 2 -0.05 14.58 -7.32
CA ALA A 2 -0.59 13.24 -7.20
C ALA A 2 0.40 12.44 -6.35
N GLU A 3 0.10 12.30 -5.05
CA GLU A 3 0.84 11.44 -4.15
C GLU A 3 0.72 10.01 -4.69
N LYS A 4 1.66 9.61 -5.54
CA LYS A 4 2.04 8.22 -5.74
C LYS A 4 2.21 7.69 -4.32
N THR A 5 1.24 6.93 -3.85
CA THR A 5 1.34 6.25 -2.55
C THR A 5 2.40 5.19 -2.77
N ASP A 6 3.65 5.61 -2.58
CA ASP A 6 4.81 4.83 -2.94
C ASP A 6 4.76 3.50 -2.20
N LEU A 7 5.03 2.40 -2.90
CA LEU A 7 4.98 1.06 -2.34
C LEU A 7 5.85 0.96 -1.08
N SER A 8 6.98 1.67 -1.06
CA SER A 8 7.86 1.79 0.11
C SER A 8 7.13 2.39 1.32
N SER A 9 6.32 3.43 1.10
CA SER A 9 5.52 4.06 2.15
C SER A 9 4.40 3.15 2.65
N ALA A 10 3.81 2.32 1.77
CA ALA A 10 2.82 1.32 2.19
C ALA A 10 3.45 0.26 3.11
N TYR A 11 4.65 -0.22 2.81
CA TYR A 11 5.38 -1.16 3.69
C TYR A 11 5.71 -0.56 5.06
N ARG A 12 6.05 0.72 5.14
CA ARG A 12 6.24 1.41 6.43
C ARG A 12 4.93 1.50 7.23
N ARG A 13 3.82 1.81 6.56
CA ARG A 13 2.48 1.94 7.18
C ARG A 13 1.90 0.61 7.67
N LEU A 14 2.37 -0.54 7.18
CA LEU A 14 1.99 -1.85 7.71
C LEU A 14 2.36 -2.03 9.19
N LYS A 15 3.47 -1.42 9.62
CA LYS A 15 3.96 -1.49 11.01
C LYS A 15 3.25 -0.49 11.94
N SER A 16 2.25 0.25 11.45
CA SER A 16 1.50 1.20 12.27
C SER A 16 0.59 0.48 13.28
N PRO A 17 0.50 0.97 14.53
CA PRO A 17 -0.47 0.46 15.50
C PRO A 17 -1.91 0.75 15.07
N ASN A 18 -2.14 1.77 14.23
CA ASN A 18 -3.47 2.14 13.76
C ASN A 18 -3.99 1.13 12.72
N ILE A 19 -5.09 0.47 13.05
CA ILE A 19 -5.73 -0.54 12.20
C ILE A 19 -6.21 0.02 10.84
N LYS A 20 -6.72 1.25 10.80
CA LYS A 20 -7.18 1.88 9.55
C LYS A 20 -6.01 2.13 8.61
N THR A 21 -4.88 2.59 9.16
CA THR A 21 -3.63 2.80 8.43
C THR A 21 -3.08 1.50 7.85
N ARG A 22 -3.07 0.43 8.65
CA ARG A 22 -2.61 -0.89 8.22
C ARG A 22 -3.50 -1.49 7.12
N LYS A 23 -4.83 -1.36 7.25
CA LYS A 23 -5.79 -1.79 6.20
C LYS A 23 -5.58 -1.05 4.89
N ARG A 24 -5.36 0.27 4.93
CA ARG A 24 -5.08 1.07 3.72
C ARG A 24 -3.76 0.66 3.07
N ALA A 25 -2.72 0.40 3.86
CA ALA A 25 -1.43 -0.10 3.37
C ALA A 25 -1.57 -1.47 2.68
N LEU A 26 -2.30 -2.41 3.28
CA LEU A 26 -2.58 -3.71 2.67
C LEU A 26 -3.29 -3.55 1.32
N LYS A 27 -4.31 -2.70 1.22
CA LYS A 27 -5.02 -2.44 -0.04
C LYS A 27 -4.07 -1.98 -1.15
N ILE A 28 -3.19 -1.01 -0.85
CA ILE A 28 -2.21 -0.47 -1.80
C ILE A 28 -1.24 -1.57 -2.27
N ILE A 29 -0.73 -2.39 -1.36
CA ILE A 29 0.19 -3.49 -1.69
C ILE A 29 -0.51 -4.54 -2.56
N HIS A 30 -1.76 -4.89 -2.25
CA HIS A 30 -2.53 -5.86 -3.03
C HIS A 30 -2.87 -5.31 -4.43
N ASP A 31 -3.26 -4.04 -4.52
CA ASP A 31 -3.53 -3.37 -5.80
C ASP A 31 -2.26 -3.32 -6.67
N PHE A 32 -1.11 -3.02 -6.07
CA PHE A 32 0.18 -3.05 -6.77
C PHE A 32 0.53 -4.46 -7.28
N LYS A 33 0.40 -5.48 -6.42
CA LYS A 33 0.64 -6.88 -6.80
C LYS A 33 -0.30 -7.37 -7.91
N ARG A 34 -1.57 -6.97 -7.87
CA ARG A 34 -2.54 -7.31 -8.92
C ARG A 34 -2.19 -6.65 -10.26
N ARG A 35 -1.84 -5.37 -10.25
CA ARG A 35 -1.44 -4.64 -11.46
C ARG A 35 -0.16 -5.19 -12.09
N GLY A 36 0.78 -5.69 -11.29
CA GLY A 36 2.02 -6.30 -11.79
C GLY A 36 1.88 -7.72 -12.36
N LYS A 37 0.71 -8.36 -12.24
CA LYS A 37 0.47 -9.75 -12.69
C LYS A 37 -0.36 -9.83 -13.99
N SER A 38 -0.65 -8.70 -14.62
CA SER A 38 -1.51 -8.60 -15.82
C SER A 38 -0.76 -8.23 -17.10
N ASN A 39 0.57 -8.31 -17.12
CA ASN A 39 1.40 -8.21 -18.32
C ASN A 39 2.22 -9.49 -18.50
#